data_AF-A0A1E4BDR2-F1
#
_entry.id   AF-A0A1E4BDR2-F1
#
_cell.length_a   1.000
_cell.length_b   1.000
_cell.length_c   1.000
_cell.angle_alpha   90.00
_cell.angle_beta   90.00
_cell.angle_gamma   90.00
#
_symmetry.space_group_name_H-M   'P 1'
#
loop_
_entity.id
_entity.type
_entity.pdbx_description
1 polymer ?
#
loop_
_entity_poly.entity_id
_entity_poly.type
_entity_poly.pdbx_seq_one_letter_code
_entity_poly.pdbx_strand_id
1 'polypeptide(L)'
;METALLEWLARIGSGAFTLSLGAFVLLNGAAVVAVVVTRDRSLVNRWTGRILAGNLVLAGTGLGIPLVTTVTRLGIMAVTPSAQLRPSVGDEVRDERSPVPEALAPVGRR
;
A
#
# COMPACT_ATOMS: atom_id res chain seq x y z
N MET A 1 -18.47 -12.88 -3.70
CA MET A 1 -18.75 -11.44 -3.98
C MET A 1 -18.14 -10.55 -2.90
N GLU A 2 -18.33 -10.85 -1.61
CA GLU A 2 -17.76 -10.08 -0.50
C GLU A 2 -16.23 -9.90 -0.57
N THR A 3 -15.47 -10.96 -0.85
CA THR A 3 -14.00 -10.90 -0.99
C THR A 3 -13.57 -9.93 -2.09
N ALA A 4 -14.29 -9.91 -3.22
CA ALA A 4 -14.01 -9.00 -4.33
C ALA A 4 -14.31 -7.53 -3.96
N LEU A 5 -15.35 -7.28 -3.15
CA LEU A 5 -15.66 -5.95 -2.63
C LEU A 5 -14.56 -5.46 -1.69
N LEU A 6 -14.11 -6.32 -0.75
CA LEU A 6 -13.05 -5.97 0.21
C LEU A 6 -11.71 -5.70 -0.48
N GLU A 7 -11.39 -6.45 -1.53
CA GLU A 7 -10.19 -6.23 -2.34
C GLU A 7 -10.29 -4.95 -3.16
N TRP A 8 -11.45 -4.67 -3.76
CA TRP A 8 -11.69 -3.42 -4.48
C TRP A 8 -11.55 -2.20 -3.57
N LEU A 9 -12.08 -2.28 -2.35
CA LEU A 9 -11.99 -1.22 -1.35
C LEU A 9 -10.53 -0.96 -0.93
N ALA A 10 -9.74 -2.02 -0.77
CA ALA A 10 -8.31 -1.93 -0.47
C ALA A 10 -7.54 -1.28 -1.63
N ARG A 11 -7.83 -1.64 -2.88
CA ARG A 11 -7.19 -1.04 -4.07
C ARG A 11 -7.51 0.45 -4.21
N ILE A 12 -8.73 0.87 -3.92
CA ILE A 12 -9.11 2.28 -3.96
C ILE A 12 -8.37 3.06 -2.88
N GLY A 13 -8.35 2.54 -1.64
CA GLY A 13 -7.60 3.15 -0.55
C GLY A 13 -6.13 3.34 -0.91
N SER A 14 -5.44 2.26 -1.32
CA SER A 14 -4.03 2.32 -1.70
C SER A 14 -3.78 3.24 -2.89
N GLY A 15 -4.63 3.16 -3.92
CA GLY A 15 -4.51 3.99 -5.12
C GLY A 15 -4.65 5.48 -4.82
N ALA A 16 -5.64 5.84 -4.02
CA ALA A 16 -5.85 7.22 -3.57
C ALA A 16 -4.65 7.74 -2.76
N PHE A 17 -4.12 6.94 -1.84
CA PHE A 17 -2.92 7.31 -1.09
C PHE A 17 -1.72 7.54 -2.01
N THR A 18 -1.42 6.60 -2.92
CA THR A 18 -0.28 6.71 -3.84
C THR A 18 -0.42 7.92 -4.77
N LEU A 19 -1.62 8.16 -5.32
CA LEU A 19 -1.88 9.32 -6.17
C LEU A 19 -1.73 10.63 -5.41
N SER A 20 -2.32 10.73 -4.21
CA SER A 20 -2.21 11.93 -3.39
C SER A 20 -0.76 12.19 -2.94
N LEU A 21 -0.01 11.15 -2.60
CA LEU A 21 1.41 11.26 -2.26
C LEU A 21 2.24 11.73 -3.46
N GLY A 22 2.03 11.13 -4.63
CA GLY A 22 2.71 11.52 -5.86
C GLY A 22 2.41 12.97 -6.24
N ALA A 23 1.13 13.36 -6.22
CA ALA A 23 0.73 14.73 -6.52
C ALA A 23 1.25 15.73 -5.48
N PHE A 24 1.34 15.37 -4.20
CA PHE A 24 1.97 16.20 -3.17
C PHE A 24 3.45 16.44 -3.47
N VAL A 25 4.20 15.38 -3.78
CA VAL A 25 5.61 15.50 -4.15
C VAL A 25 5.79 16.37 -5.39
N LEU A 26 4.97 16.17 -6.42
CA LEU A 26 5.02 16.97 -7.65
C LEU A 26 4.69 18.43 -7.42
N LEU A 27 3.64 18.73 -6.64
CA LEU A 27 3.21 20.10 -6.35
C LEU A 27 4.30 20.87 -5.58
N ASN A 28 4.86 20.27 -4.54
CA ASN A 28 5.92 20.89 -3.75
C ASN A 28 7.23 20.98 -4.54
N GLY A 29 7.58 19.94 -5.32
CA GLY A 29 8.76 19.97 -6.19
C GLY A 29 8.68 21.08 -7.24
N ALA A 30 7.53 21.25 -7.90
CA ALA A 30 7.30 22.33 -8.85
C ALA A 30 7.42 23.71 -8.18
N ALA A 31 6.91 23.87 -6.96
CA ALA A 31 7.05 25.11 -6.19
C ALA A 31 8.52 25.44 -5.89
N VAL A 32 9.31 24.46 -5.45
CA VAL A 32 10.75 24.63 -5.20
C VAL A 32 11.49 25.06 -6.47
N VAL A 33 11.26 24.36 -7.58
CA VAL A 33 11.86 24.71 -8.88
C VAL A 33 11.50 26.14 -9.27
N ALA A 34 10.23 26.51 -9.13
CA ALA A 34 9.76 27.82 -9.53
C ALA A 34 10.37 28.95 -8.67
N VAL A 35 10.57 28.72 -7.36
CA VAL A 35 11.28 29.65 -6.47
C VAL A 35 12.74 29.81 -6.87
N VAL A 36 13.43 28.70 -7.17
CA VAL A 36 14.85 28.72 -7.58
C VAL A 36 15.04 29.49 -8.88
N VAL A 37 14.12 29.36 -9.82
CA VAL A 37 14.13 30.04 -11.12
C VAL A 37 13.77 31.52 -11.01
N THR A 38 12.67 31.85 -10.32
CA THR A 38 12.14 33.23 -10.29
C THR A 38 12.83 34.12 -9.26
N ARG A 39 13.26 33.56 -8.13
CA ARG A 39 13.85 34.27 -6.98
C ARG A 39 13.06 35.49 -6.48
N ASP A 40 11.79 35.61 -6.84
CA ASP A 40 10.91 36.72 -6.46
C ASP A 40 9.96 36.29 -5.34
N ARG A 41 10.06 36.97 -4.20
CA ARG A 41 9.27 36.67 -3.00
C ARG A 41 7.82 37.14 -3.11
N SER A 42 7.52 38.14 -3.95
CA SER A 42 6.16 38.65 -4.15
C SER A 42 5.27 37.64 -4.86
N LEU A 43 5.85 36.93 -5.84
CA LEU A 43 5.20 35.86 -6.59
C LEU A 43 4.92 34.66 -5.68
N VAL A 44 5.88 34.32 -4.82
CA VAL A 44 5.71 33.28 -3.80
C VAL A 44 4.52 33.56 -2.89
N ASN A 45 4.43 34.76 -2.34
CA ASN A 45 3.36 35.10 -1.41
C ASN A 45 1.95 34.93 -2.03
N ARG A 46 1.80 35.18 -3.34
CA ARG A 46 0.52 35.04 -4.04
C ARG A 46 0.09 33.58 -4.23
N TRP A 47 1.00 32.67 -4.56
CA TRP A 47 0.64 31.27 -4.80
C TRP A 47 0.78 30.36 -3.57
N THR A 48 1.42 30.81 -2.49
CA THR A 48 1.64 29.98 -1.28
C THR A 48 0.31 29.53 -0.70
N GLY A 49 -0.69 30.42 -0.61
CA GLY A 49 -2.03 30.04 -0.17
C GLY A 49 -2.68 28.98 -1.06
N ARG A 50 -2.42 29.02 -2.37
CA ARG A 50 -2.97 28.07 -3.34
C ARG A 50 -2.28 26.70 -3.28
N ILE A 51 -0.96 26.69 -3.10
CA ILE A 51 -0.18 25.47 -2.86
C ILE A 51 -0.57 24.85 -1.52
N LEU A 52 -0.74 25.65 -0.47
CA LEU A 52 -1.19 25.20 0.84
C LEU A 52 -2.59 24.56 0.75
N ALA A 53 -3.54 25.20 0.07
CA ALA A 53 -4.86 24.63 -0.16
C ALA A 53 -4.79 23.30 -0.92
N GLY A 54 -3.94 23.20 -1.95
CA GLY A 54 -3.68 21.95 -2.66
C GLY A 54 -3.11 20.86 -1.75
N ASN A 55 -2.14 21.19 -0.92
CA ASN A 55 -1.56 20.27 0.07
C ASN A 55 -2.60 19.80 1.09
N LEU A 56 -3.51 20.67 1.54
CA LEU A 56 -4.60 20.29 2.44
C LEU A 56 -5.56 19.29 1.77
N VAL A 57 -5.93 19.52 0.51
CA VAL A 57 -6.78 18.60 -0.25
C VAL A 57 -6.07 17.25 -0.46
N LEU A 58 -4.78 17.28 -0.79
CA LEU A 58 -3.99 16.07 -1.00
C LEU A 58 -3.81 15.28 0.30
N ALA A 59 -3.54 15.95 1.42
CA ALA A 59 -3.47 15.32 2.73
C ALA A 59 -4.84 14.74 3.13
N GLY A 60 -5.91 15.51 2.93
CA GLY A 60 -7.28 15.09 3.24
C GLY A 60 -7.73 13.87 2.45
N THR A 61 -7.47 13.83 1.14
CA THR A 61 -7.82 12.69 0.29
C THR A 61 -6.87 11.51 0.49
N GLY A 62 -5.57 11.78 0.60
CA GLY A 62 -4.52 10.78 0.78
C GLY A 62 -4.66 10.02 2.10
N LEU A 63 -5.11 10.66 3.18
CA LEU A 63 -5.35 10.00 4.46
C LEU A 63 -6.81 9.61 4.67
N GLY A 64 -7.75 10.47 4.23
CA GLY A 64 -9.18 10.26 4.44
C GLY A 64 -9.74 9.07 3.67
N ILE A 65 -9.35 8.87 2.40
CA ILE A 65 -9.87 7.76 1.60
C ILE A 65 -9.39 6.39 2.14
N PRO A 66 -8.10 6.17 2.44
CA PRO A 66 -7.65 4.94 3.10
C PRO A 66 -8.31 4.71 4.46
N LEU A 67 -8.52 5.77 5.24
CA LEU A 67 -9.18 5.66 6.54
C LEU A 67 -10.63 5.19 6.39
N VAL A 68 -11.41 5.86 5.53
CA VAL A 68 -12.82 5.50 5.29
C VAL A 68 -12.93 4.07 4.75
N THR A 69 -12.11 3.71 3.77
CA THR A 69 -12.10 2.35 3.20
C THR A 69 -11.76 1.30 4.25
N THR A 70 -10.79 1.56 5.14
CA THR A 70 -10.44 0.65 6.25
C THR A 70 -11.58 0.49 7.25
N VAL A 71 -12.19 1.60 7.67
CA VAL A 71 -13.33 1.59 8.60
C VAL A 71 -14.52 0.84 8.00
N THR A 72 -14.85 1.09 6.74
CA THR A 72 -15.91 0.37 6.03
C THR A 72 -15.59 -1.13 5.95
N ARG A 73 -14.34 -1.51 5.65
CA ARG A 73 -13.90 -2.91 5.60
C ARG A 73 -14.10 -3.61 6.94
N LEU A 74 -13.70 -2.97 8.03
CA LEU A 74 -13.90 -3.47 9.40
C LEU A 74 -15.39 -3.59 9.74
N GLY A 75 -16.21 -2.60 9.36
CA GLY A 75 -17.65 -2.64 9.56
C GLY A 75 -18.30 -3.83 8.84
N ILE A 76 -17.90 -4.10 7.59
CA ILE A 76 -18.39 -5.27 6.84
C ILE A 76 -17.99 -6.56 7.56
N MET A 77 -16.71 -6.72 7.93
CA MET A 77 -16.23 -7.92 8.64
C MET A 77 -16.92 -8.14 9.99
N ALA A 78 -17.35 -7.07 10.68
CA ALA A 78 -18.04 -7.18 11.96
C ALA A 78 -19.51 -7.62 11.82
N VAL A 79 -20.16 -7.32 10.69
CA VAL A 79 -21.56 -7.64 10.43
C VAL A 79 -21.71 -8.99 9.72
N THR A 80 -20.68 -9.47 9.00
CA THR A 80 -20.70 -10.80 8.37
C THR A 80 -20.28 -11.90 9.38
N PRO A 81 -21.11 -12.92 9.69
CA PRO A 81 -20.81 -13.97 10.68
C PRO A 81 -19.72 -15.00 10.29
N SER A 82 -18.84 -14.73 9.30
CA SER A 82 -18.06 -15.80 8.63
C SER A 82 -16.53 -15.67 8.71
N ALA A 83 -15.97 -14.70 9.42
CA ALA A 83 -14.51 -14.51 9.50
C ALA A 83 -13.83 -15.29 10.66
N GLN A 84 -14.54 -16.22 11.30
CA GLN A 84 -13.98 -17.06 12.35
C GLN A 84 -13.16 -18.22 11.74
N LEU A 85 -11.83 -18.11 11.88
CA LEU A 85 -10.78 -19.13 11.78
C LEU A 85 -10.35 -19.66 10.39
N ARG A 86 -9.25 -19.09 9.89
CA ARG A 86 -8.10 -19.92 9.50
C ARG A 86 -6.79 -19.19 9.84
N PRO A 87 -6.17 -19.42 11.00
CA PRO A 87 -4.80 -18.99 11.21
C PRO A 87 -3.91 -19.84 10.28
N SER A 88 -3.23 -19.21 9.32
CA SER A 88 -2.08 -19.84 8.68
C SER A 88 -0.93 -19.80 9.69
N VAL A 89 -0.97 -20.73 10.65
CA VAL A 89 0.21 -21.09 11.43
C VAL A 89 1.14 -21.81 10.47
N GLY A 90 2.34 -21.27 10.32
CA GLY A 90 3.35 -21.73 9.38
C GLY A 90 3.65 -23.21 9.55
N ASP A 91 3.67 -23.92 8.42
CA ASP A 91 4.14 -25.30 8.34
C ASP A 91 4.85 -25.55 6.99
N GLU A 92 5.70 -24.62 6.57
CA GLU A 92 6.62 -24.84 5.43
C GLU A 92 8.01 -24.26 5.67
N VAL A 93 8.48 -24.28 6.92
CA VAL A 93 9.90 -24.21 7.25
C VAL A 93 10.32 -25.56 7.80
N ARG A 94 10.52 -26.54 6.90
CA ARG A 94 11.43 -27.71 7.03
C ARG A 94 11.09 -28.77 5.98
N ASP A 95 11.70 -28.69 4.80
CA ASP A 95 12.61 -29.76 4.33
C ASP A 95 13.39 -29.31 3.07
N GLU A 96 14.36 -28.41 3.25
CA GLU A 96 15.47 -28.27 2.29
C GLU A 96 16.46 -29.44 2.45
N ARG A 97 16.07 -30.65 2.01
CA ARG A 97 17.04 -31.66 1.56
C ARG A 97 16.55 -32.30 0.26
N SER A 98 16.90 -31.60 -0.81
CA SER A 98 16.87 -31.98 -2.22
C SER A 98 17.38 -33.43 -2.48
N PRO A 99 16.99 -34.04 -3.62
CA PRO A 99 17.10 -35.47 -3.88
C PRO A 99 18.47 -35.86 -4.44
N VAL A 100 18.96 -37.06 -4.12
CA VAL A 100 20.01 -37.73 -4.90
C VAL A 100 19.58 -39.19 -5.13
N PRO A 101 19.42 -39.62 -6.39
CA PRO A 101 19.22 -41.02 -6.73
C PRO A 101 20.59 -41.66 -6.95
N GLU A 102 21.00 -42.59 -6.09
CA GLU A 102 22.15 -43.43 -6.43
C GLU A 102 21.91 -44.88 -5.99
N ALA A 103 21.66 -45.68 -7.02
CA ALA A 103 21.47 -47.11 -6.96
C ALA A 103 22.75 -47.80 -6.47
N LEU A 104 22.67 -48.54 -5.36
CA LEU A 104 23.66 -49.54 -5.00
C LEU A 104 23.00 -50.73 -4.30
N ALA A 105 22.88 -51.84 -5.03
CA ALA A 105 22.79 -53.20 -4.52
C ALA A 105 23.63 -54.10 -5.46
N PRO A 106 24.10 -55.30 -5.05
CA PRO A 106 24.57 -55.75 -3.73
C PRO A 106 26.03 -56.27 -3.82
N VAL A 107 26.82 -56.18 -2.74
CA VAL A 107 28.12 -56.90 -2.65
C VAL A 107 28.06 -57.88 -1.47
N GLY A 108 28.35 -59.14 -1.80
CA GLY A 108 28.04 -60.33 -1.02
C GLY A 108 28.63 -60.38 0.39
N ARG A 109 27.91 -61.10 1.25
CA ARG A 109 28.47 -61.71 2.45
C ARG A 109 28.65 -63.20 2.21
N ARG A 110 29.80 -63.66 2.67
CA ARG A 110 30.28 -65.04 2.75
C ARG A 110 29.34 -65.93 3.55
#